data_AF-A0A832Q9X7-F1
#
_entry.id   AF-A0A832Q9X7-F1
#
_cell.length_a   1.000
_cell.length_b   1.000
_cell.length_c   1.000
_cell.angle_alpha   90.00
_cell.angle_beta   90.00
_cell.angle_gamma   90.00
#
_symmetry.space_group_name_H-M   'P 1'
#
loop_
_entity.id
_entity.type
_entity.pdbx_description
1 polymer ?
#
loop_
_entity_poly.entity_id
_entity_poly.type
_entity_poly.pdbx_seq_one_letter_code
_entity_poly.pdbx_strand_id
1 'polypeptide(L)'
;MRAHELSLALWDTRALSAWHGGAGRESSIYVQPLDPLGRLEGAPIRVSDGPDAAFEPDLVAGESGMAIAWYQRARRSGDLSAWLAGLLPGGERQWIVPLTAGGEQARNPVVRFIDETLHVAWIEQGRSSEEGAAIWYQRFSSAGEAL
;
A
#
# COMPACT_ATOMS: atom_id res chain seq x y z
N MET A 1 9.64 -10.43 14.83
CA MET A 1 9.30 -9.90 13.49
C MET A 1 10.01 -8.56 13.36
N ARG A 2 10.66 -8.28 12.22
CA ARG A 2 11.20 -6.93 11.98
C ARG A 2 10.10 -6.08 11.35
N ALA A 3 10.00 -4.83 11.76
CA ALA A 3 9.09 -3.84 11.21
C ALA A 3 9.90 -2.61 10.80
N HIS A 4 9.66 -2.14 9.58
CA HIS A 4 10.35 -1.03 8.95
C HIS A 4 9.31 -0.15 8.27
N GLU A 5 9.56 1.16 8.30
CA GLU A 5 8.79 2.21 7.63
C GLU A 5 7.27 2.13 7.88
N LEU A 6 6.84 2.95 8.82
CA LEU A 6 5.49 2.97 9.35
C LEU A 6 4.60 3.90 8.51
N SER A 7 3.36 3.47 8.29
CA SER A 7 2.23 4.36 8.00
C SER A 7 1.13 4.19 9.05
N LEU A 8 0.34 5.25 9.24
CA LEU A 8 -0.74 5.29 10.22
C LEU A 8 -1.98 5.91 9.57
N ALA A 9 -3.12 5.25 9.69
CA ALA A 9 -4.41 5.85 9.39
C ALA A 9 -5.23 6.00 10.67
N LEU A 10 -5.93 7.13 10.77
CA LEU A 10 -6.80 7.49 11.87
C LEU A 10 -8.21 7.68 11.33
N TRP A 11 -9.22 7.14 12.02
CA TRP A 11 -10.62 7.41 11.72
C TRP A 11 -11.44 7.38 13.02
N ASP A 12 -12.13 8.48 13.30
CA ASP A 12 -12.86 8.67 14.55
C ASP A 12 -11.97 8.37 15.78
N THR A 13 -12.30 7.31 16.54
CA THR A 13 -11.61 6.89 17.76
C THR A 13 -10.68 5.69 17.55
N ARG A 14 -10.43 5.31 16.28
CA ARG A 14 -9.68 4.12 15.90
C ARG A 14 -8.47 4.47 15.05
N ALA A 15 -7.50 3.56 15.07
CA ALA A 15 -6.29 3.69 14.27
C ALA A 15 -5.81 2.33 13.76
N LEU A 16 -5.15 2.36 12.60
CA LEU A 16 -4.57 1.19 11.94
C LEU A 16 -3.15 1.57 11.57
N SER A 17 -2.21 0.75 12.03
CA SER A 17 -0.81 0.88 11.66
C SER A 17 -0.51 -0.02 10.46
N ALA A 18 0.38 0.42 9.59
CA ALA A 18 0.95 -0.37 8.51
C ALA A 18 2.46 -0.31 8.54
N TRP A 19 3.12 -1.40 8.14
CA TRP A 19 4.57 -1.44 7.99
C TRP A 19 4.96 -2.48 6.96
N HIS A 20 6.19 -2.41 6.46
CA HIS A 20 6.79 -3.54 5.78
C HIS A 20 7.73 -4.31 6.71
N GLY A 21 7.75 -5.63 6.58
CA GLY A 21 8.48 -6.48 7.51
C GLY A 21 8.21 -7.96 7.32
N GLY A 22 8.56 -8.76 8.32
CA GLY A 22 8.33 -10.20 8.28
C GLY A 22 9.31 -11.03 9.11
N ALA A 23 9.18 -12.36 8.98
CA ALA A 23 10.14 -13.33 9.48
C ALA A 23 11.14 -13.68 8.36
N GLY A 24 12.43 -13.55 8.63
CA GLY A 24 13.48 -13.87 7.66
C GLY A 24 13.82 -12.72 6.71
N ARG A 25 14.12 -13.06 5.44
CA ARG A 25 14.56 -12.11 4.40
C ARG A 25 13.42 -11.56 3.54
N GLU A 26 12.20 -12.03 3.77
CA GLU A 26 11.03 -11.69 2.96
C GLU A 26 10.31 -10.50 3.61
N SER A 27 10.20 -9.39 2.87
CA SER A 27 9.46 -8.20 3.30
C SER A 27 8.06 -8.26 2.72
N SER A 28 7.04 -8.10 3.55
CA SER A 28 5.64 -8.02 3.16
C SER A 28 4.98 -6.84 3.86
N ILE A 29 3.88 -6.35 3.28
CA ILE A 29 3.07 -5.32 3.92
C ILE A 29 2.16 -5.97 4.94
N TYR A 30 2.18 -5.43 6.15
CA TYR A 30 1.29 -5.81 7.24
C TYR A 30 0.51 -4.61 7.72
N VAL A 31 -0.68 -4.87 8.24
CA VAL A 31 -1.47 -3.91 9.00
C VAL A 31 -1.86 -4.49 10.35
N GLN A 32 -2.09 -3.62 11.34
CA GLN A 32 -2.60 -4.04 12.63
C GLN A 32 -3.36 -2.90 13.34
N PRO A 33 -4.57 -3.18 13.86
CA PRO A 33 -5.35 -2.21 14.62
C PRO A 33 -4.62 -1.75 15.87
N LEU A 34 -4.93 -0.52 16.29
CA LEU A 34 -4.48 0.03 17.56
C LEU A 34 -5.70 0.24 18.47
N ASP A 35 -5.53 -0.11 19.75
CA ASP A 35 -6.49 0.24 20.80
C ASP A 35 -6.52 1.77 21.04
N PRO A 36 -7.49 2.30 21.82
CA PRO A 36 -7.56 3.73 22.13
C PRO A 36 -6.34 4.30 22.89
N LEU A 37 -5.44 3.45 23.39
CA LEU A 37 -4.19 3.83 24.04
C LEU A 37 -2.98 3.75 23.08
N GLY A 38 -3.22 3.46 21.80
CA GLY A 38 -2.20 3.33 20.76
C GLY A 38 -1.42 2.01 20.80
N ARG A 39 -1.94 0.97 21.46
CA ARG A 39 -1.30 -0.34 21.54
C ARG A 39 -1.81 -1.25 20.44
N LEU A 40 -0.92 -2.06 19.87
CA LEU A 40 -1.28 -3.05 18.87
C LEU A 40 -2.32 -4.05 19.42
N GLU A 41 -3.41 -4.22 18.68
CA GLU A 41 -4.49 -5.15 18.98
C GLU A 41 -4.48 -6.33 17.99
N GLY A 42 -4.74 -7.54 18.48
CA GLY A 42 -4.78 -8.75 17.65
C GLY A 42 -3.41 -9.19 17.10
N ALA A 43 -3.44 -9.89 15.96
CA ALA A 43 -2.23 -10.31 15.23
C ALA A 43 -2.07 -9.47 13.95
N PRO A 44 -0.83 -9.23 13.48
CA PRO A 44 -0.60 -8.57 12.20
C PRO A 44 -1.27 -9.29 11.03
N ILE A 45 -1.95 -8.53 10.17
CA ILE A 45 -2.62 -9.02 8.97
C ILE A 45 -1.73 -8.72 7.77
N ARG A 46 -1.35 -9.74 7.00
CA ARG A 46 -0.57 -9.56 5.78
C ARG A 46 -1.47 -9.04 4.65
N VAL A 47 -1.11 -7.92 4.04
CA VAL A 47 -1.85 -7.29 2.94
C VAL A 47 -1.24 -7.60 1.57
N SER A 48 0.08 -7.68 1.45
CA SER A 48 0.73 -7.98 0.17
C SER A 48 0.69 -9.47 -0.18
N ASP A 49 0.43 -9.79 -1.44
CA ASP A 49 0.44 -11.18 -1.94
C ASP A 49 1.80 -11.67 -2.42
N GLY A 50 1.88 -13.00 -2.58
CA GLY A 50 2.92 -13.65 -3.36
C GLY A 50 4.29 -13.68 -2.68
N PRO A 51 5.33 -14.05 -3.45
CA PRO A 51 6.69 -14.10 -2.94
C PRO A 51 7.40 -12.75 -2.99
N ASP A 52 6.93 -11.77 -3.77
CA ASP A 52 7.72 -10.56 -4.01
C ASP A 52 7.89 -9.71 -2.74
N ALA A 53 9.02 -9.03 -2.67
CA ALA A 53 9.34 -8.24 -1.49
C ALA A 53 8.59 -6.91 -1.59
N ALA A 54 7.76 -6.59 -0.60
CA ALA A 54 6.95 -5.38 -0.56
C ALA A 54 7.49 -4.35 0.43
N PHE A 55 7.36 -3.06 0.09
CA PHE A 55 8.01 -1.94 0.77
C PHE A 55 7.14 -0.70 0.81
N GLU A 56 7.48 0.20 1.74
CA GLU A 56 6.99 1.58 1.83
C GLU A 56 5.47 1.71 1.71
N PRO A 57 4.69 1.13 2.65
CA PRO A 57 3.25 1.28 2.62
C PRO A 57 2.84 2.72 2.94
N ASP A 58 1.85 3.24 2.22
CA ASP A 58 1.11 4.46 2.57
C ASP A 58 -0.36 4.06 2.78
N LEU A 59 -0.86 4.27 4.00
CA LEU A 59 -2.17 3.84 4.47
C LEU A 59 -3.04 5.07 4.76
N VAL A 60 -4.28 5.06 4.30
CA VAL A 60 -5.26 6.12 4.53
C VAL A 60 -6.62 5.55 4.93
N ALA A 61 -7.35 6.29 5.74
CA ALA A 61 -8.76 6.04 6.05
C ALA A 61 -9.64 7.15 5.46
N GLY A 62 -10.83 6.76 4.99
CA GLY A 62 -11.91 7.64 4.55
C GLY A 62 -13.24 7.21 5.19
N GLU A 63 -14.33 7.89 4.86
CA GLU A 63 -15.65 7.56 5.42
C GLU A 63 -16.13 6.16 4.98
N SER A 64 -15.79 5.77 3.76
CA SER A 64 -16.21 4.52 3.13
C SER A 64 -15.32 3.32 3.41
N GLY A 65 -14.21 3.49 4.14
CA GLY A 65 -13.26 2.43 4.42
C GLY A 65 -11.80 2.89 4.41
N MET A 66 -10.89 1.98 4.10
CA MET A 66 -9.46 2.23 4.09
C MET A 66 -8.83 1.81 2.79
N ALA A 67 -7.71 2.45 2.45
CA ALA A 67 -6.88 2.05 1.35
C ALA A 67 -5.41 2.11 1.73
N ILE A 68 -4.63 1.23 1.12
CA ILE A 68 -3.19 1.16 1.28
C ILE A 68 -2.53 0.99 -0.08
N ALA A 69 -1.48 1.76 -0.32
CA ALA A 69 -0.65 1.63 -1.49
C ALA A 69 0.77 1.25 -1.08
N TRP A 70 1.46 0.48 -1.92
CA TRP A 70 2.86 0.07 -1.69
C TRP A 70 3.52 -0.27 -3.02
N TYR A 71 4.83 -0.50 -3.01
CA TYR A 71 5.49 -1.13 -4.15
C TYR A 71 6.15 -2.46 -3.79
N GLN A 72 6.31 -3.30 -4.80
CA GLN A 72 6.93 -4.60 -4.71
C GLN A 72 8.13 -4.69 -5.63
N ARG A 73 9.14 -5.45 -5.21
CA ARG A 73 10.28 -5.85 -6.03
C ARG A 73 10.20 -7.33 -6.35
N ALA A 74 10.06 -7.63 -7.64
CA ALA A 74 10.04 -8.99 -8.15
C ALA A 74 11.32 -9.74 -7.78
N ARG A 75 11.24 -10.91 -7.15
CA ARG A 75 12.44 -11.63 -6.68
C ARG A 75 13.41 -12.01 -7.78
N ARG A 76 12.89 -12.32 -8.97
CA ARG A 76 13.69 -12.84 -10.09
C ARG A 76 14.29 -11.74 -10.95
N SER A 77 13.49 -10.77 -11.36
CA SER A 77 13.92 -9.70 -12.27
C SER A 77 14.38 -8.44 -11.56
N GLY A 78 13.98 -8.24 -10.30
CA GLY A 78 14.18 -6.97 -9.60
C GLY A 78 13.23 -5.86 -10.04
N ASP A 79 12.28 -6.15 -10.93
CA ASP A 79 11.29 -5.18 -11.40
C ASP A 79 10.44 -4.64 -10.25
N LEU A 80 10.15 -3.34 -10.30
CA LEU A 80 9.32 -2.63 -9.35
C LEU A 80 7.90 -2.46 -9.91
N SER A 81 6.91 -2.81 -9.09
CA SER A 81 5.49 -2.62 -9.40
C SER A 81 4.79 -1.97 -8.22
N ALA A 82 3.89 -1.03 -8.49
CA ALA A 82 3.10 -0.37 -7.46
C ALA A 82 1.68 -0.96 -7.42
N TRP A 83 1.12 -1.04 -6.21
CA TRP A 83 -0.13 -1.73 -5.92
C TRP A 83 -0.99 -0.88 -4.99
N LEU A 84 -2.29 -1.09 -5.09
CA LEU A 84 -3.32 -0.47 -4.26
C LEU A 84 -4.27 -1.55 -3.75
N ALA A 85 -4.66 -1.48 -2.49
CA ALA A 85 -5.68 -2.34 -1.91
C ALA A 85 -6.66 -1.57 -1.04
N GLY A 86 -7.93 -2.00 -1.06
CA GLY A 86 -8.95 -1.56 -0.12
C GLY A 86 -9.04 -2.51 1.06
N LEU A 87 -9.23 -1.95 2.25
CA LEU A 87 -9.30 -2.70 3.50
C LEU A 87 -10.60 -2.39 4.25
N LEU A 88 -11.12 -3.40 4.94
CA LEU A 88 -12.10 -3.23 6.01
C LEU A 88 -11.46 -2.53 7.21
N PRO A 89 -12.25 -1.93 8.14
CA PRO A 89 -11.71 -1.29 9.33
C PRO A 89 -10.88 -2.19 10.26
N GLY A 90 -11.04 -3.51 10.17
CA GLY A 90 -10.22 -4.48 10.90
C GLY A 90 -8.85 -4.75 10.26
N GLY A 91 -8.61 -4.21 9.05
CA GLY A 91 -7.40 -4.43 8.25
C GLY A 91 -7.51 -5.57 7.23
N GLU A 92 -8.63 -6.29 7.18
CA GLU A 92 -8.84 -7.33 6.17
C GLU A 92 -8.95 -6.73 4.77
N ARG A 93 -8.21 -7.30 3.82
CA ARG A 93 -8.21 -6.85 2.44
C ARG A 93 -9.50 -7.22 1.71
N GLN A 94 -10.16 -6.25 1.09
CA GLN A 94 -11.35 -6.44 0.25
C GLN A 94 -10.99 -6.67 -1.22
N TRP A 95 -10.05 -5.88 -1.73
CA TRP A 95 -9.60 -5.93 -3.13
C TRP A 95 -8.14 -5.50 -3.23
N ILE A 96 -7.52 -5.82 -4.36
CA ILE A 96 -6.15 -5.43 -4.70
C ILE A 96 -6.07 -5.23 -6.22
N VAL A 97 -5.45 -4.12 -6.64
CA VAL A 97 -5.24 -3.78 -8.05
C VAL A 97 -3.82 -3.28 -8.28
N PRO A 98 -3.22 -3.55 -9.46
CA PRO A 98 -1.96 -2.93 -9.84
C PRO A 98 -2.20 -1.46 -10.19
N LEU A 99 -1.25 -0.58 -9.85
CA LEU A 99 -1.25 0.83 -10.30
C LEU A 99 -0.62 0.98 -11.68
N THR A 100 0.27 0.05 -12.06
CA THR A 100 0.96 0.05 -13.35
C THR A 100 0.30 -0.90 -14.35
N ALA A 101 0.12 -0.47 -15.59
CA ALA A 101 -0.33 -1.34 -16.68
C ALA A 101 0.79 -2.26 -17.26
N GLY A 102 2.05 -2.07 -16.82
CA GLY A 102 3.20 -2.91 -17.15
C GLY A 102 4.22 -2.23 -18.09
N GLY A 103 5.48 -2.64 -17.99
CA GLY A 103 6.60 -2.17 -18.84
C GLY A 103 7.56 -1.19 -18.14
N GLU A 104 7.05 -0.41 -17.20
CA GLU A 104 7.81 0.56 -16.40
C GLU A 104 8.04 0.09 -14.95
N GLN A 105 9.02 0.70 -14.29
CA GLN A 105 9.34 0.49 -12.88
C GLN A 105 8.51 1.48 -12.05
N ALA A 106 7.63 0.99 -11.17
CA ALA A 106 6.85 1.87 -10.30
C ALA A 106 7.17 1.71 -8.82
N ARG A 107 7.23 2.86 -8.12
CA ARG A 107 7.59 2.91 -6.71
C ARG A 107 6.92 4.07 -5.98
N ASN A 108 6.99 4.00 -4.66
CA ASN A 108 6.61 5.05 -3.71
C ASN A 108 5.20 5.62 -3.98
N PRO A 109 4.16 4.79 -4.12
CA PRO A 109 2.82 5.32 -4.27
C PRO A 109 2.35 5.98 -2.97
N VAL A 110 1.55 7.02 -3.12
CA VAL A 110 0.81 7.67 -2.04
C VAL A 110 -0.66 7.72 -2.40
N VAL A 111 -1.53 7.54 -1.40
CA VAL A 111 -2.97 7.42 -1.55
C VAL A 111 -3.71 8.35 -0.58
N ARG A 112 -4.68 9.11 -1.09
CA ARG A 112 -5.53 9.99 -0.27
C ARG A 112 -6.99 9.78 -0.64
N PHE A 113 -7.88 9.93 0.34
CA PHE A 113 -9.30 10.10 0.07
C PHE A 113 -9.60 11.59 -0.14
N ILE A 114 -10.39 11.88 -1.17
CA ILE A 114 -11.11 13.14 -1.32
C ILE A 114 -12.55 12.75 -1.61
N ASP A 115 -13.43 13.05 -0.66
CA ASP A 115 -14.78 12.51 -0.59
C ASP A 115 -14.73 10.96 -0.69
N GLU A 116 -15.48 10.37 -1.62
CA GLU A 116 -15.58 8.92 -1.86
C GLU A 116 -14.56 8.41 -2.89
N THR A 117 -13.63 9.26 -3.32
CA THR A 117 -12.67 8.94 -4.37
C THR A 117 -11.27 8.76 -3.80
N LEU A 118 -10.59 7.72 -4.24
CA LEU A 118 -9.18 7.51 -4.01
C LEU A 118 -8.36 8.28 -5.03
N HIS A 119 -7.42 9.07 -4.55
CA HIS A 119 -6.44 9.81 -5.33
C HIS A 119 -5.08 9.18 -5.09
N VAL A 120 -4.51 8.58 -6.12
CA VAL A 120 -3.23 7.88 -6.00
C VAL A 120 -2.22 8.53 -6.93
N ALA A 121 -1.03 8.82 -6.39
CA ALA A 121 0.11 9.28 -7.17
C ALA A 121 1.32 8.38 -6.89
N TRP A 122 2.18 8.17 -7.88
CA TRP A 122 3.36 7.31 -7.75
C TRP A 122 4.46 7.76 -8.70
N ILE A 123 5.66 7.20 -8.53
CA ILE A 123 6.76 7.39 -9.47
C ILE A 123 6.75 6.22 -10.45
N GLU A 124 6.74 6.50 -11.76
CA GLU A 124 7.17 5.52 -12.77
C GLU A 124 8.46 5.98 -13.43
N GLN A 125 9.22 5.00 -13.87
CA GLN A 125 10.46 5.19 -14.59
C GLN A 125 10.59 4.07 -15.63
N GLY A 126 11.01 4.44 -16.84
CA GLY A 126 11.43 3.45 -17.84
C GLY A 126 12.51 2.51 -17.31
N ARG A 127 12.66 1.35 -17.94
CA ARG A 127 13.67 0.36 -17.52
C ARG A 127 15.09 0.85 -17.75
N SER A 128 15.28 1.80 -18.65
CA SER A 128 16.56 2.48 -18.82
C SER A 128 16.65 3.66 -17.85
N SER A 129 17.86 3.93 -17.34
CA SER A 129 18.11 5.13 -16.54
C SER A 129 18.03 6.43 -17.35
N GLU A 130 17.92 6.34 -18.68
CA GLU A 130 17.87 7.48 -19.60
C GLU A 130 16.46 8.06 -19.74
N GLU A 131 15.42 7.28 -19.47
CA GLU A 131 14.01 7.69 -19.65
C GLU A 131 13.48 8.62 -18.55
N GLY A 132 14.26 8.87 -17.49
CA GLY A 132 13.86 9.74 -16.39
C GLY A 132 12.68 9.20 -15.57
N ALA A 133 12.53 9.71 -14.35
CA ALA A 133 11.39 9.37 -13.49
C ALA A 133 10.31 10.46 -13.61
N ALA A 134 9.05 10.05 -13.68
CA ALA A 134 7.89 10.94 -13.73
C ALA A 134 6.91 10.63 -12.60
N ILE A 135 6.13 11.64 -12.22
CA ILE A 135 5.00 11.46 -11.30
C ILE A 135 3.76 11.14 -12.11
N TRP A 136 3.16 10.00 -11.79
CA TRP A 136 1.89 9.55 -12.33
C TRP A 136 0.79 9.72 -11.30
N TYR A 137 -0.44 9.77 -11.80
CA TYR A 137 -1.63 9.98 -10.98
C TYR A 137 -2.84 9.31 -11.61
N GLN A 138 -3.66 8.68 -10.79
CA GLN A 138 -4.92 8.05 -11.18
C GLN A 138 -5.92 8.12 -10.04
N ARG A 139 -7.19 8.30 -10.39
CA ARG A 139 -8.29 8.21 -9.45
C ARG A 139 -8.88 6.81 -9.46
N PHE A 140 -9.35 6.36 -8.31
CA PHE A 140 -10.06 5.10 -8.15
C PHE A 140 -11.35 5.31 -7.35
N SER A 141 -12.37 4.51 -7.63
CA SER A 141 -13.52 4.38 -6.74
C SER A 141 -13.09 3.68 -5.44
N SER A 142 -13.92 3.77 -4.39
CA SER A 142 -13.72 3.00 -3.15
C SER A 142 -13.76 1.47 -3.36
N ALA A 143 -14.26 1.01 -4.51
CA ALA A 143 -14.21 -0.39 -4.94
C ALA A 143 -12.93 -0.77 -5.71
N GLY A 144 -12.00 0.17 -5.91
CA GLY A 144 -10.73 -0.07 -6.59
C GLY A 144 -10.78 0.02 -8.12
N GLU A 145 -11.87 0.55 -8.68
CA GLU A 145 -12.03 0.72 -10.13
C GLU A 145 -11.43 2.07 -10.57
N ALA A 146 -10.65 2.11 -11.65
CA ALA A 146 -10.09 3.36 -12.17
C ALA A 146 -11.19 4.31 -12.71
N LEU A 147 -11.03 5.61 -12.48
CA LEU A 147 -11.98 6.70 -12.83
C LEU A 147 -11.41 7.78 -13.76
#